data_AF-A0A7N2KNW1-F1
#
_entry.id   AF-A0A7N2KNW1-F1
#
_cell.length_a   1.000
_cell.length_b   1.000
_cell.length_c   1.000
_cell.angle_alpha   90.00
_cell.angle_beta   90.00
_cell.angle_gamma   90.00
#
_symmetry.space_group_name_H-M   'P 1'
#
loop_
_entity.id
_entity.type
_entity.pdbx_description
1 polymer ?
#
loop_
_entity_poly.entity_id
_entity_poly.type
_entity_poly.pdbx_seq_one_letter_code
_entity_poly.pdbx_strand_id
1 'polypeptide(L)'
;MNATKNLAAELSYGSGQINPTKAAHPGLVYDASKEDYIKLLCGLGYDEKDLRLISGDNSTCPKVSTKTLARNLNYPSMTAMVKPSKSFNVTFHRTVTNVGFANSTYKATTFTKSKVKIVVEPEVLSFKSLYEKKSFVVSVTGGQRVLPTDYSMASSSLVWSDGSHSVRSPVFVFALLT
;
A
#
# COMPACT_ATOMS: atom_id res chain seq x y z
N MET A 1 18.53 2.56 -2.83
CA MET A 1 18.03 3.18 -4.09
C MET A 1 17.18 4.39 -3.73
N ASN A 2 17.18 5.45 -4.54
CA ASN A 2 16.50 6.72 -4.24
C ASN A 2 15.93 7.29 -5.56
N ALA A 3 14.69 7.79 -5.53
CA ALA A 3 14.03 8.43 -6.67
C ALA A 3 14.84 9.57 -7.29
N THR A 4 15.76 10.22 -6.55
CA THR A 4 16.66 11.24 -7.14
C THR A 4 17.75 10.65 -8.04
N LYS A 5 18.00 9.34 -7.98
CA LYS A 5 18.98 8.63 -8.82
C LYS A 5 18.33 7.75 -9.89
N ASN A 6 17.00 7.56 -9.82
CA ASN A 6 16.24 6.81 -10.81
C ASN A 6 14.87 7.47 -10.98
N LEU A 7 14.65 8.12 -12.12
CA LEU A 7 13.48 8.96 -12.37
C LEU A 7 12.15 8.17 -12.42
N ALA A 8 12.20 6.88 -12.75
CA ALA A 8 11.03 6.00 -12.69
C ALA A 8 10.75 5.47 -11.27
N ALA A 9 11.60 5.81 -10.29
CA ALA A 9 11.37 5.63 -8.86
C ALA A 9 10.88 4.20 -8.50
N GLU A 10 9.74 4.09 -7.82
CA GLU A 10 9.16 2.82 -7.39
C GLU A 10 8.79 1.89 -8.57
N LEU A 11 8.60 2.41 -9.79
CA LEU A 11 8.38 1.56 -10.97
C LEU A 11 9.66 0.84 -11.41
N SER A 12 10.83 1.36 -11.05
CA SER A 12 12.12 0.73 -11.35
C SER A 12 12.56 -0.25 -10.27
N TYR A 13 12.38 0.09 -9.00
CA TYR A 13 13.01 -0.63 -7.89
C TYR A 13 12.04 -1.08 -6.78
N GLY A 14 10.73 -0.82 -6.91
CA GLY A 14 9.73 -1.14 -5.90
C GLY A 14 10.08 -0.57 -4.53
N SER A 15 10.14 -1.45 -3.51
CA SER A 15 10.49 -1.06 -2.14
C SER A 15 11.98 -0.78 -1.93
N GLY A 16 12.84 -1.15 -2.88
CA GLY A 16 14.29 -0.97 -2.80
C GLY A 16 15.06 -2.28 -2.90
N GLN A 17 16.34 -2.24 -2.51
CA GLN A 17 17.23 -3.40 -2.53
C GLN A 17 16.94 -4.29 -1.32
N ILE A 18 16.95 -5.61 -1.53
CA ILE A 18 16.73 -6.58 -0.46
C ILE A 18 17.77 -6.43 0.66
N ASN A 19 17.29 -6.53 1.92
CA ASN A 19 18.13 -6.70 3.09
C ASN A 19 17.71 -8.01 3.78
N PRO A 20 18.41 -9.13 3.52
CA PRO A 20 18.00 -10.44 4.03
C PRO A 20 17.96 -10.51 5.55
N THR A 21 18.94 -9.91 6.23
CA THR A 21 19.04 -9.92 7.70
C THR A 21 17.85 -9.23 8.36
N LYS A 22 17.42 -8.07 7.82
CA LYS A 22 16.22 -7.39 8.32
C LYS A 22 14.91 -8.07 7.91
N ALA A 23 14.89 -8.74 6.76
CA ALA A 23 13.70 -9.44 6.28
C ALA A 23 13.32 -10.66 7.15
N ALA A 24 14.30 -11.29 7.81
CA ALA A 24 14.04 -12.41 8.72
C ALA A 24 13.24 -11.99 9.97
N HIS A 25 13.39 -10.74 10.43
CA HIS A 25 12.70 -10.19 11.59
C HIS A 25 12.14 -8.80 11.26
N PRO A 26 11.02 -8.72 10.53
CA PRO A 26 10.52 -7.47 9.97
C PRO A 26 9.74 -6.62 10.98
N GLY A 27 9.31 -7.18 12.12
CA GLY A 27 8.45 -6.51 13.10
C GLY A 27 6.97 -6.54 12.73
N LEU A 28 6.59 -5.98 11.57
CA LEU A 28 5.21 -6.02 11.06
C LEU A 28 5.15 -6.61 9.65
N VAL A 29 4.05 -7.30 9.34
CA VAL A 29 3.75 -7.83 8.00
C VAL A 29 2.37 -7.43 7.51
N TYR A 30 2.21 -7.31 6.20
CA TYR A 30 0.92 -7.07 5.53
C TYR A 30 0.43 -8.42 4.99
N ASP A 31 -0.35 -9.14 5.79
CA ASP A 31 -0.88 -10.44 5.37
C ASP A 31 -2.05 -10.29 4.39
N ALA A 32 -2.11 -11.18 3.40
CA ALA A 32 -3.24 -11.33 2.49
C ALA A 32 -3.50 -12.82 2.26
N SER A 33 -4.78 -13.21 2.22
CA SER A 33 -5.16 -14.61 1.95
C SER A 33 -5.60 -14.80 0.49
N LYS A 34 -5.80 -16.07 0.08
CA LYS A 34 -6.35 -16.40 -1.25
C LYS A 34 -7.67 -15.67 -1.52
N GLU A 35 -8.52 -15.57 -0.51
CA GLU A 35 -9.82 -14.90 -0.57
C GLU A 35 -9.68 -13.41 -0.87
N ASP A 36 -8.62 -12.76 -0.40
CA ASP A 36 -8.36 -11.34 -0.70
C ASP A 36 -7.98 -11.14 -2.17
N TYR A 37 -7.22 -12.08 -2.75
CA TYR A 37 -6.92 -12.08 -4.19
C TYR A 37 -8.14 -12.41 -5.04
N ILE A 38 -9.01 -13.33 -4.60
CA ILE A 38 -10.30 -13.59 -5.26
C ILE A 38 -11.14 -12.30 -5.30
N LYS A 39 -11.28 -11.60 -4.16
CA LYS A 39 -12.00 -10.31 -4.10
C LYS A 39 -11.38 -9.26 -5.02
N LEU A 40 -10.05 -9.20 -5.11
CA LEU A 40 -9.34 -8.32 -6.04
C LEU A 40 -9.72 -8.61 -7.49
N LEU A 41 -9.61 -9.86 -7.93
CA LEU A 41 -9.92 -10.27 -9.31
C LEU A 41 -11.38 -9.97 -9.66
N CYS A 42 -12.31 -10.32 -8.76
CA CYS A 42 -13.72 -9.97 -8.92
C CYS A 42 -13.94 -8.45 -9.02
N GLY A 43 -13.24 -7.66 -8.19
CA GLY A 43 -13.30 -6.19 -8.23
C GLY A 43 -12.73 -5.57 -9.50
N LEU A 44 -11.81 -6.27 -10.17
CA LEU A 44 -11.26 -5.92 -11.48
C LEU A 44 -12.18 -6.33 -12.65
N GLY A 45 -13.27 -7.03 -12.39
CA GLY A 45 -14.26 -7.42 -13.40
C GLY A 45 -13.99 -8.78 -14.06
N TYR A 46 -13.16 -9.64 -13.45
CA TYR A 46 -12.99 -11.01 -13.91
C TYR A 46 -14.29 -11.80 -13.69
N ASP A 47 -14.71 -12.57 -14.71
CA ASP A 47 -15.85 -13.47 -14.58
C ASP A 47 -15.47 -14.76 -13.86
N GLU A 48 -16.46 -15.59 -13.52
CA GLU A 48 -16.20 -16.84 -12.80
C GLU A 48 -15.40 -17.85 -13.62
N LYS A 49 -15.46 -17.80 -14.94
CA LYS A 49 -14.72 -18.74 -15.80
C LYS A 49 -13.23 -18.43 -15.73
N ASP A 50 -12.86 -17.16 -15.90
CA ASP A 50 -11.48 -16.69 -15.81
C ASP A 50 -10.95 -16.82 -14.37
N LEU A 51 -11.79 -16.53 -13.37
CA LEU A 51 -11.44 -16.68 -11.97
C LEU A 51 -11.04 -18.12 -11.63
N ARG A 52 -11.83 -19.12 -12.06
CA ARG A 52 -11.56 -20.54 -11.80
C ARG A 52 -10.32 -21.03 -12.55
N LEU A 53 -10.07 -20.50 -13.75
CA LEU A 53 -8.85 -20.79 -14.49
C LEU A 53 -7.60 -20.30 -13.74
N ILE A 54 -7.68 -19.12 -13.11
CA ILE A 54 -6.57 -18.54 -12.33
C ILE A 54 -6.44 -19.21 -10.96
N SER A 55 -7.56 -19.44 -10.26
CA SER A 55 -7.56 -19.95 -8.88
C SER A 55 -7.30 -21.46 -8.78
N GLY A 56 -7.47 -22.19 -9.88
CA GLY A 56 -7.32 -23.64 -9.97
C GLY A 56 -8.40 -24.44 -9.24
N ASP A 57 -9.50 -23.81 -8.85
CA ASP A 57 -10.60 -24.43 -8.10
C ASP A 57 -11.95 -23.79 -8.43
N ASN A 58 -13.03 -24.21 -7.74
CA ASN A 58 -14.39 -23.70 -7.93
C ASN A 58 -14.65 -22.37 -7.20
N SER A 59 -13.65 -21.47 -7.13
CA SER A 59 -13.83 -20.14 -6.56
C SER A 59 -14.91 -19.35 -7.31
N THR A 60 -15.71 -18.59 -6.56
CA THR A 60 -16.77 -17.73 -7.09
C THR A 60 -16.65 -16.32 -6.51
N CYS A 61 -17.14 -15.33 -7.25
CA CYS A 61 -17.19 -13.98 -6.72
C CYS A 61 -18.24 -13.85 -5.60
N PRO A 62 -17.96 -13.14 -4.49
CA PRO A 62 -18.96 -12.88 -3.47
C PRO A 62 -20.18 -12.16 -4.06
N LYS A 63 -21.39 -12.59 -3.70
CA LYS A 63 -22.66 -11.99 -4.20
C LYS A 63 -22.78 -10.51 -3.89
N VAL A 64 -22.21 -10.08 -2.76
CA VAL A 64 -22.03 -8.67 -2.41
C VAL A 64 -20.63 -8.26 -2.87
N SER A 65 -20.40 -8.30 -4.19
CA SER A 65 -19.17 -7.77 -4.77
C SER A 65 -19.27 -6.25 -4.73
N THR A 66 -18.94 -5.65 -3.58
CA THR A 66 -18.59 -4.23 -3.55
C THR A 66 -17.42 -4.10 -4.52
N LYS A 67 -17.59 -3.30 -5.59
CA LYS A 67 -16.52 -2.97 -6.53
C LYS A 67 -15.31 -2.53 -5.72
N THR A 68 -14.35 -3.44 -5.53
CA THR A 68 -13.19 -3.21 -4.69
C THR A 68 -12.10 -2.71 -5.59
N LEU A 69 -11.61 -1.51 -5.30
CA LEU A 69 -10.51 -0.95 -6.06
C LEU A 69 -9.25 -1.76 -5.79
N ALA A 70 -8.45 -2.04 -6.81
CA ALA A 70 -7.23 -2.84 -6.67
C ALA A 70 -6.28 -2.31 -5.58
N ARG A 71 -6.26 -0.99 -5.37
CA ARG A 71 -5.48 -0.32 -4.32
C ARG A 71 -5.86 -0.72 -2.87
N ASN A 72 -7.00 -1.37 -2.68
CA ASN A 72 -7.50 -1.81 -1.37
C ASN A 72 -6.97 -3.19 -0.95
N LEU A 73 -6.28 -3.94 -1.83
CA LEU A 73 -5.55 -5.14 -1.41
C LEU A 73 -4.58 -4.76 -0.28
N ASN A 74 -4.44 -5.61 0.74
CA ASN A 74 -3.54 -5.39 1.87
C ASN A 74 -2.07 -5.60 1.49
N TYR A 75 -1.57 -4.75 0.59
CA TYR A 75 -0.25 -4.87 -0.03
C TYR A 75 0.77 -3.93 0.66
N PRO A 76 2.06 -4.31 0.78
CA PRO A 76 3.09 -3.52 1.46
C PRO A 76 3.53 -2.25 0.70
N SER A 77 2.91 -1.95 -0.44
CA SER A 77 3.03 -0.68 -1.15
C SER A 77 1.66 -0.08 -1.43
N MET A 78 1.63 1.23 -1.64
CA MET A 78 0.42 2.01 -1.85
C MET A 78 0.54 2.77 -3.15
N THR A 79 -0.21 2.33 -4.17
CA THR A 79 -0.15 2.92 -5.50
C THR A 79 -1.53 3.33 -5.99
N ALA A 80 -1.63 4.54 -6.55
CA ALA A 80 -2.85 4.99 -7.19
C ALA A 80 -2.59 5.82 -8.45
N MET A 81 -3.47 5.59 -9.43
CA MET A 81 -3.60 6.43 -10.61
C MET A 81 -4.57 7.58 -10.31
N VAL A 82 -4.23 8.78 -10.77
CA VAL A 82 -5.09 9.97 -10.69
C VAL A 82 -5.12 10.68 -12.04
N LYS A 83 -6.01 11.66 -12.21
CA LYS A 83 -6.07 12.46 -13.44
C LYS A 83 -5.04 13.60 -13.39
N PRO A 84 -4.31 13.87 -14.49
CA PRO A 84 -3.39 15.00 -14.55
C PRO A 84 -4.11 16.33 -14.40
N SER A 85 -3.43 17.33 -13.84
CA SER A 85 -3.97 18.69 -13.64
C SER A 85 -5.27 18.77 -12.84
N LYS A 86 -5.58 17.74 -12.03
CA LYS A 86 -6.76 17.70 -11.15
C LYS A 86 -6.35 17.52 -9.70
N SER A 87 -7.12 18.11 -8.79
CA SER A 87 -6.99 17.79 -7.37
C SER A 87 -7.45 16.35 -7.14
N PHE A 88 -6.79 15.65 -6.21
CA PHE A 88 -7.12 14.28 -5.87
C PHE A 88 -7.06 14.06 -4.36
N ASN A 89 -7.88 13.09 -3.91
CA ASN A 89 -7.82 12.51 -2.58
C ASN A 89 -7.92 10.99 -2.75
N VAL A 90 -6.90 10.27 -2.31
CA VAL A 90 -6.81 8.82 -2.39
C VAL A 90 -6.59 8.26 -1.01
N THR A 91 -7.38 7.26 -0.64
CA THR A 91 -7.22 6.53 0.61
C THR A 91 -6.73 5.10 0.34
N PHE A 92 -5.89 4.61 1.25
CA PHE A 92 -5.43 3.23 1.29
C PHE A 92 -5.75 2.66 2.67
N HIS A 93 -6.55 1.60 2.71
CA HIS A 93 -6.81 0.84 3.93
C HIS A 93 -5.79 -0.28 4.04
N ARG A 94 -5.14 -0.39 5.19
CA ARG A 94 -4.15 -1.45 5.45
C ARG A 94 -4.36 -2.04 6.82
N THR A 95 -3.94 -3.29 6.93
CA THR A 95 -3.86 -4.03 8.19
C THR A 95 -2.48 -4.63 8.30
N VAL A 96 -1.84 -4.43 9.45
CA VAL A 96 -0.55 -5.04 9.76
C VAL A 96 -0.71 -6.04 10.90
N THR A 97 -0.01 -7.16 10.79
CA THR A 97 0.12 -8.17 11.83
C THR A 97 1.47 -8.00 12.52
N ASN A 98 1.49 -7.98 13.85
CA ASN A 98 2.74 -7.96 14.60
C ASN A 98 3.39 -9.34 14.61
N VAL A 99 4.61 -9.44 14.09
CA VAL A 99 5.46 -10.64 14.10
C VAL A 99 6.79 -10.39 14.82
N GLY A 100 6.92 -9.23 15.47
CA GLY A 100 8.06 -8.85 16.30
C GLY A 100 7.77 -9.08 17.78
N PHE A 101 8.23 -8.15 18.62
CA PHE A 101 8.06 -8.24 20.07
C PHE A 101 6.59 -8.01 20.50
N ALA A 102 6.15 -8.71 21.56
CA ALA A 102 4.93 -8.36 22.26
C ALA A 102 5.08 -7.01 22.98
N ASN A 103 3.97 -6.35 23.33
CA ASN A 103 3.97 -5.04 24.00
C ASN A 103 4.79 -3.96 23.25
N SER A 104 4.79 -4.01 21.92
CA SER A 104 5.47 -3.06 21.05
C SER A 104 4.53 -1.93 20.61
N THR A 105 5.06 -0.70 20.50
CA THR A 105 4.33 0.43 19.93
C THR A 105 5.09 1.03 18.77
N TYR A 106 4.43 1.09 17.61
CA TYR A 106 4.98 1.67 16.39
C TYR A 106 4.41 3.07 16.16
N LYS A 107 5.26 4.02 15.79
CA LYS A 107 4.87 5.37 15.36
C LYS A 107 5.03 5.52 13.85
N ALA A 108 4.06 6.16 13.22
CA ALA A 108 4.10 6.47 11.79
C ALA A 108 5.02 7.67 11.54
N THR A 109 5.81 7.60 10.47
CA THR A 109 6.55 8.74 9.92
C THR A 109 6.45 8.72 8.41
N THR A 110 6.08 9.85 7.82
CA THR A 110 5.97 10.00 6.37
C THR A 110 7.16 10.77 5.82
N PHE A 111 7.69 10.30 4.69
CA PHE A 111 8.77 10.94 3.97
C PHE A 111 8.27 11.29 2.57
N THR A 112 8.14 12.58 2.29
CA THR A 112 7.75 13.09 0.97
C THR A 112 8.75 14.16 0.51
N LYS A 113 9.13 14.11 -0.76
CA LYS A 113 9.86 15.18 -1.45
C LYS A 113 8.97 15.93 -2.44
N SER A 114 7.71 15.53 -2.54
CA SER A 114 6.74 16.09 -3.47
C SER A 114 5.72 16.96 -2.71
N LYS A 115 4.88 17.68 -3.46
CA LYS A 115 3.84 18.56 -2.90
C LYS A 115 2.57 17.82 -2.47
N VAL A 116 2.59 16.48 -2.42
CA VAL A 116 1.48 15.69 -1.86
C VAL A 116 1.47 15.80 -0.35
N LYS A 117 0.28 15.83 0.24
CA LYS A 117 0.08 15.71 1.68
C LYS A 117 -0.34 14.28 2.00
N ILE A 118 0.36 13.66 2.95
CA ILE A 118 0.07 12.30 3.43
C ILE A 118 -0.33 12.39 4.90
N VAL A 119 -1.48 11.79 5.23
CA VAL A 119 -2.00 11.67 6.60
C VAL A 119 -2.21 10.19 6.89
N VAL A 120 -1.82 9.75 8.08
CA VAL A 120 -1.97 8.36 8.55
C VAL A 120 -2.84 8.35 9.79
N GLU A 121 -3.85 7.48 9.82
CA GLU A 121 -4.77 7.38 10.95
C GLU A 121 -5.02 5.92 11.34
N PRO A 122 -4.77 5.54 12.61
CA PRO A 122 -4.09 6.32 13.65
C PRO A 122 -2.59 6.52 13.32
N GLU A 123 -1.93 7.50 13.95
CA GLU A 123 -0.48 7.73 13.81
C GLU A 123 0.39 6.80 14.69
N VAL A 124 -0.27 6.05 15.59
CA VAL A 124 0.38 5.14 16.55
C VAL A 124 -0.37 3.82 16.58
N LEU A 125 0.37 2.71 16.51
CA LEU A 125 -0.16 1.35 16.64
C LEU A 125 0.50 0.66 17.84
N SER A 126 -0.29 0.33 18.85
CA SER A 126 0.17 -0.44 20.01
C SER A 126 -0.36 -1.86 19.95
N PHE A 127 0.55 -2.83 20.10
CA PHE A 127 0.26 -4.26 20.08
C PHE A 127 0.60 -4.85 21.45
N LYS A 128 -0.33 -5.60 22.02
CA LYS A 128 -0.19 -6.29 23.31
C LYS A 128 0.46 -7.66 23.14
N SER A 129 0.23 -8.32 22.01
CA SER A 129 0.68 -9.70 21.78
C SER A 129 1.21 -9.91 20.36
N LEU A 130 1.95 -11.02 20.17
CA LEU A 130 2.30 -11.49 18.84
C LEU A 130 1.03 -11.86 18.06
N TYR A 131 1.08 -11.65 16.76
CA TYR A 131 0.01 -11.90 15.78
C TYR A 131 -1.25 -11.04 15.95
N GLU A 132 -1.24 -10.07 16.87
CA GLU A 132 -2.28 -9.06 16.93
C GLU A 132 -2.25 -8.22 15.64
N LYS A 133 -3.44 -7.97 15.10
CA LYS A 133 -3.64 -7.19 13.89
C LYS A 133 -4.13 -5.79 14.24
N LYS A 134 -3.60 -4.78 13.56
CA LYS A 134 -4.11 -3.41 13.63
C LYS A 134 -4.29 -2.83 12.24
N SER A 135 -5.38 -2.10 12.07
CA SER A 135 -5.71 -1.43 10.82
C SER A 135 -5.41 0.06 10.92
N PHE A 136 -5.03 0.64 9.78
CA PHE A 136 -4.82 2.08 9.63
C PHE A 136 -5.20 2.51 8.21
N VAL A 137 -5.38 3.81 8.05
CA VAL A 137 -5.73 4.45 6.78
C VAL A 137 -4.63 5.44 6.41
N VAL A 138 -4.21 5.42 5.15
CA VAL A 138 -3.29 6.42 4.58
C VAL A 138 -4.06 7.25 3.56
N SER A 139 -4.18 8.55 3.82
CA SER A 139 -4.81 9.51 2.92
C SER A 139 -3.76 10.34 2.21
N VAL A 140 -3.76 10.32 0.87
CA VAL A 140 -2.86 11.09 0.02
C VAL A 140 -3.67 12.12 -0.75
N THR A 141 -3.35 13.39 -0.54
CA THR A 141 -4.01 14.52 -1.20
C THR A 141 -3.02 15.35 -1.99
N GLY A 142 -3.47 15.84 -3.14
CA GLY A 142 -2.70 16.74 -3.99
C GLY A 142 -3.60 17.72 -4.71
N GLY A 143 -3.13 18.96 -4.85
CA GLY A 143 -3.81 19.98 -5.66
C GLY A 143 -3.52 19.81 -7.16
N GLN A 144 -4.24 20.57 -7.99
CA GLN A 144 -4.14 20.52 -9.46
C GLN A 144 -2.70 20.61 -10.00
N ARG A 145 -1.84 21.40 -9.35
CA ARG A 145 -0.45 21.63 -9.80
C ARG A 145 0.54 20.57 -9.34
N VAL A 146 0.11 19.59 -8.53
CA VAL A 146 1.02 18.57 -7.97
C VAL A 146 1.47 17.59 -9.04
N LEU A 147 0.52 17.14 -9.89
CA LEU A 147 0.76 16.25 -11.01
C LEU A 147 0.21 16.90 -12.29
N PRO A 148 0.96 17.84 -12.90
CA PRO A 148 0.44 18.73 -13.93
C PRO A 148 0.27 18.04 -15.30
N THR A 149 1.08 17.04 -15.61
CA THR A 149 1.13 16.41 -16.94
C THR A 149 0.83 14.93 -16.86
N ASP A 150 0.52 14.34 -18.02
CA ASP A 150 0.53 12.90 -18.20
C ASP A 150 1.89 12.32 -17.77
N TYR A 151 1.89 11.13 -17.18
CA TYR A 151 3.06 10.44 -16.62
C TYR A 151 3.80 11.15 -15.48
N SER A 152 3.30 12.29 -14.99
CA SER A 152 3.87 12.91 -13.78
C SER A 152 3.60 12.04 -12.56
N MET A 153 4.56 11.99 -11.64
CA MET A 153 4.52 11.11 -10.47
C MET A 153 5.00 11.78 -9.19
N ALA A 154 4.47 11.29 -8.07
CA ALA A 154 4.85 11.67 -6.72
C ALA A 154 5.26 10.41 -5.96
N SER A 155 6.53 10.37 -5.59
CA SER A 155 7.13 9.31 -4.77
C SER A 155 7.24 9.76 -3.31
N SER A 156 6.84 8.90 -2.40
CA SER A 156 6.86 9.11 -0.95
C SER A 156 6.96 7.76 -0.22
N SER A 157 7.07 7.77 1.10
CA SER A 157 6.97 6.55 1.89
C SER A 157 6.41 6.77 3.28
N LEU A 158 5.74 5.76 3.79
CA LEU A 158 5.37 5.61 5.19
C LEU A 158 6.38 4.65 5.85
N VAL A 159 6.81 4.98 7.06
CA VAL A 159 7.60 4.11 7.93
C VAL A 159 6.88 3.95 9.26
N TRP A 160 6.64 2.70 9.67
CA TRP A 160 6.31 2.35 11.05
C TRP A 160 7.59 1.99 11.78
N SER A 161 7.84 2.61 12.94
CA SER A 161 9.03 2.33 13.75
C SER A 161 8.67 2.18 15.23
N ASP A 162 9.18 1.13 15.86
CA ASP A 162 9.17 0.91 17.32
C ASP A 162 10.54 1.26 17.96
N GLY A 163 11.47 1.80 17.18
CA GLY A 163 12.86 2.06 17.58
C GLY A 163 13.84 0.92 17.26
N SER A 164 13.36 -0.31 17.12
CA SER A 164 14.18 -1.49 16.76
C SER A 164 13.94 -1.94 15.31
N HIS A 165 12.67 -2.05 14.93
CA HIS A 165 12.17 -2.37 13.61
C HIS A 165 11.80 -1.11 12.84
N SER A 166 11.95 -1.18 11.51
CA SER A 166 11.54 -0.11 10.60
C SER A 166 10.84 -0.72 9.40
N VAL A 167 9.52 -0.56 9.35
CA VAL A 167 8.64 -1.16 8.35
C VAL A 167 8.25 -0.08 7.35
N ARG A 168 8.96 -0.05 6.22
CA ARG A 168 8.79 0.96 5.17
C ARG A 168 7.84 0.48 4.08
N SER A 169 6.84 1.29 3.76
CA SER A 169 5.94 1.14 2.61
C SER A 169 6.12 2.31 1.64
N PRO A 170 6.45 2.08 0.36
CA PRO A 170 6.39 3.12 -0.66
C PRO A 170 4.95 3.59 -0.89
N VAL A 171 4.78 4.90 -1.02
CA VAL A 171 3.52 5.56 -1.38
C VAL A 171 3.76 6.30 -2.70
N PHE A 172 3.11 5.84 -3.75
CA PHE A 172 3.36 6.26 -5.12
C PHE A 172 2.05 6.67 -5.81
N VAL A 173 1.97 7.90 -6.28
CA VAL A 173 0.82 8.39 -7.05
C VAL A 173 1.30 8.87 -8.40
N PHE A 174 0.64 8.46 -9.47
CA PHE A 174 0.99 8.85 -10.84
C PHE A 174 -0.25 9.28 -11.62
N ALA A 175 -0.05 10.17 -12.58
CA ALA A 175 -1.12 10.67 -13.43
C ALA A 175 -1.12 9.97 -14.79
N LEU A 176 -2.30 9.54 -15.23
CA LEU A 176 -2.55 9.10 -16.60
C LEU A 176 -3.82 9.76 -17.18
N LEU A 177 -3.79 10.08 -18.47
CA LEU A 177 -5.00 10.36 -19.25
C LEU A 177 -5.75 9.05 -19.50
N THR A 178 -6.93 8.92 -18.89
CA THR A 178 -7.89 7.82 -19.10
C THR A 178 -9.14 8.33 -19.77
#